data_AF-A0A3Q1EU95-F1
#
_entry.id   AF-A0A3Q1EU95-F1
#
_cell.length_a   1.000
_cell.length_b   1.000
_cell.length_c   1.000
_cell.angle_alpha   90.00
_cell.angle_beta   90.00
_cell.angle_gamma   90.00
#
_symmetry.space_group_name_H-M   'P 1'
#
loop_
_entity.id
_entity.type
_entity.pdbx_description
1 polymer ?
#
loop_
_entity_poly.entity_id
_entity_poly.type
_entity_poly.pdbx_seq_one_letter_code
_entity_poly.pdbx_strand_id
1 'polypeptide(L)'
;MALILWVMSLSLLLHGCLCSIGQIEVGCRRWTPDGKEDVCCNECHPGNRIYTKCGKDPKELCTPCAPGKFILEFKDRCKPCTKCVGVQVHLKDCTAASDTVCGCKEGFTCGNSECSFCVETCGKGQEPTPDRSCRPCPDGFFNDKTHSKCKPWSTKCPRRDQRMEKGDAFTDIKCVNASVPSHTKKPDDTEQLWPVVLSVLTSAVLMAFIIIIIITVTMKILKRGKKPAKPVTKTPIIRTPTDDPRTLIAIECSFHEAQQEQGSSTESLNSKESSQQLIA
;
A
#
# COMPACT_ATOMS: atom_id res chain seq x y z
N MET A 1 19.77 2.31 36.81
CA MET A 1 18.90 1.72 35.76
C MET A 1 18.54 2.74 34.67
N ALA A 2 17.83 3.83 34.96
CA ALA A 2 17.41 4.82 33.95
C ALA A 2 18.56 5.33 33.05
N LEU A 3 19.72 5.65 33.62
CA LEU A 3 20.89 6.15 32.89
C LEU A 3 21.46 5.13 31.88
N ILE A 4 21.39 3.84 32.19
CA ILE A 4 21.82 2.75 31.29
C ILE A 4 20.83 2.63 30.12
N LEU A 5 19.52 2.70 30.40
CA LEU A 5 18.49 2.70 29.34
C LEU A 5 18.65 3.91 28.39
N TRP A 6 19.03 5.07 28.93
CA TRP A 6 19.31 6.27 28.13
C TRP A 6 20.54 6.10 27.24
N VAL A 7 21.66 5.57 27.77
CA VAL A 7 22.88 5.30 26.98
C VAL A 7 22.65 4.20 25.92
N MET A 8 21.86 3.15 26.24
CA MET A 8 21.50 2.12 25.26
C MET A 8 20.59 2.69 24.16
N SER A 9 19.60 3.51 24.52
CA SER A 9 18.73 4.20 23.54
C SER A 9 19.52 5.15 22.64
N LEU A 10 20.44 5.92 23.21
CA LEU A 10 21.34 6.80 22.45
C LEU A 10 22.28 5.98 21.53
N SER A 11 22.81 4.86 22.02
CA SER A 11 23.63 3.94 21.21
C SER A 11 22.85 3.30 20.05
N LEU A 12 21.57 2.98 20.26
CA LEU A 12 20.65 2.52 19.21
C LEU A 12 20.34 3.61 18.18
N LEU A 13 20.18 4.87 18.62
CA LEU A 13 20.02 6.03 17.72
C LEU A 13 21.29 6.30 16.90
N LEU A 14 22.49 6.15 17.48
CA LEU A 14 23.75 6.26 16.73
C LEU A 14 23.97 5.09 15.75
N HIS A 15 23.63 3.85 16.14
CA HIS A 15 23.70 2.69 15.22
C HIS A 15 22.60 2.70 14.15
N GLY A 16 21.51 3.44 14.35
CA GLY A 16 20.46 3.66 13.34
C GLY A 16 20.92 4.42 12.10
N CYS A 17 22.10 5.06 12.14
CA CYS A 17 22.70 5.76 10.99
C CYS A 17 23.77 4.91 10.26
N LEU A 18 23.69 3.58 10.36
CA LEU A 18 24.34 2.65 9.43
C LEU A 18 23.29 2.09 8.46
N CYS A 19 22.61 2.99 7.75
CA CYS A 19 22.07 2.64 6.45
C CYS A 19 23.28 2.27 5.58
N SER A 20 23.51 0.98 5.37
CA SER A 20 24.46 0.50 4.37
C SER A 20 24.06 1.05 3.01
N ILE A 21 24.65 2.18 2.63
CA ILE A 21 24.81 2.58 1.24
C ILE A 21 25.55 1.39 0.63
N GLY A 22 24.81 0.49 -0.02
CA GLY A 22 25.38 -0.72 -0.60
C GLY A 22 26.54 -0.29 -1.48
N GLN A 23 27.75 -0.76 -1.16
CA GLN A 23 28.95 -0.30 -1.86
C GLN A 23 28.77 -0.59 -3.34
N ILE A 24 28.55 0.46 -4.12
CA ILE A 24 28.50 0.35 -5.58
C ILE A 24 29.94 0.10 -5.99
N GLU A 25 30.27 -1.17 -6.23
CA GLU A 25 31.56 -1.56 -6.78
C GLU A 25 31.75 -0.81 -8.11
N VAL A 26 32.90 -0.14 -8.26
CA VAL A 26 33.19 0.75 -9.39
C VAL A 26 34.17 0.08 -10.35
N GLY A 27 33.94 0.25 -11.65
CA GLY A 27 34.83 -0.21 -12.71
C GLY A 27 34.42 -1.52 -13.38
N CYS A 28 35.41 -2.22 -13.94
CA CYS A 28 35.25 -3.52 -14.58
C CYS A 28 35.08 -4.63 -13.56
N ARG A 29 34.02 -5.42 -13.76
CA ARG A 29 33.80 -6.70 -13.08
C ARG A 29 34.52 -7.86 -13.77
N ARG A 30 34.71 -7.76 -15.10
CA ARG A 30 35.52 -8.69 -15.89
C ARG A 30 36.30 -7.95 -16.96
N TRP A 31 37.58 -8.27 -17.09
CA TRP A 31 38.48 -7.73 -18.11
C TRP A 31 39.43 -8.83 -18.62
N THR A 32 40.14 -8.54 -19.70
CA THR A 32 41.19 -9.38 -20.28
C THR A 32 42.44 -8.54 -20.53
N PRO A 33 43.66 -9.09 -20.44
CA PRO A 33 44.88 -8.38 -20.82
C PRO A 33 44.84 -7.90 -22.28
N ASP A 34 45.41 -6.73 -22.54
CA ASP A 34 45.69 -6.23 -23.90
C ASP A 34 47.14 -5.70 -23.95
N GLY A 35 48.00 -6.39 -24.70
CA GLY A 35 49.43 -6.11 -24.68
C GLY A 35 50.11 -6.43 -23.34
N LYS A 36 50.99 -5.53 -22.87
CA LYS A 36 51.85 -5.73 -21.68
C LYS A 36 51.38 -5.00 -20.41
N GLU A 37 50.67 -3.90 -20.56
CA GLU A 37 50.29 -3.00 -19.44
C GLU A 37 48.80 -2.65 -19.41
N ASP A 38 48.09 -2.80 -20.53
CA ASP A 38 46.67 -2.45 -20.61
C ASP A 38 45.78 -3.67 -20.39
N VAL A 39 44.54 -3.40 -20.03
CA VAL A 39 43.45 -4.38 -19.97
C VAL A 39 42.24 -3.85 -20.73
N CYS A 40 41.50 -4.73 -21.39
CA CYS A 40 40.21 -4.43 -21.99
C CYS A 40 39.07 -4.92 -21.11
N CYS A 41 38.12 -4.03 -20.82
CA CYS A 41 36.91 -4.33 -20.09
C CYS A 41 35.94 -5.16 -20.94
N ASN A 42 35.35 -6.19 -20.34
CA ASN A 42 34.35 -7.07 -20.95
C ASN A 42 33.00 -7.03 -20.22
N GLU A 43 32.98 -6.66 -18.93
CA GLU A 43 31.77 -6.45 -18.14
C GLU A 43 32.06 -5.41 -17.04
N CYS A 44 31.21 -4.39 -16.90
CA CYS A 44 31.26 -3.44 -15.78
C CYS A 44 30.51 -4.00 -14.55
N HIS A 45 30.80 -3.52 -13.34
CA HIS A 45 29.95 -3.82 -12.19
C HIS A 45 28.51 -3.28 -12.39
N PRO A 46 27.47 -3.94 -11.84
CA PRO A 46 26.09 -3.50 -12.03
C PRO A 46 25.90 -2.01 -11.69
N GLY A 47 25.23 -1.28 -12.58
CA GLY A 47 25.06 0.16 -12.43
C GLY A 47 26.24 1.03 -12.85
N ASN A 48 27.30 0.45 -13.41
CA ASN A 48 28.38 1.18 -14.06
C ASN A 48 28.26 1.09 -15.58
N ARG A 49 28.52 2.21 -16.26
CA ARG A 49 28.62 2.32 -17.72
C ARG A 49 30.09 2.30 -18.14
N ILE A 50 30.36 1.87 -19.37
CA ILE A 50 31.68 1.98 -19.99
C ILE A 50 32.05 3.47 -20.10
N TYR A 51 33.24 3.84 -19.64
CA TYR A 51 33.85 5.13 -19.90
C TYR A 51 34.87 5.01 -21.04
N THR A 52 35.81 4.07 -20.91
CA THR A 52 36.80 3.70 -21.93
C THR A 52 36.88 2.18 -22.01
N LYS A 53 37.00 1.60 -23.21
CA LYS A 53 36.97 0.14 -23.36
C LYS A 53 38.23 -0.55 -22.81
N CYS A 54 39.41 0.06 -22.98
CA CYS A 54 40.69 -0.50 -22.57
C CYS A 54 41.62 0.57 -21.97
N GLY A 55 42.56 0.16 -21.12
CA GLY A 55 43.54 1.02 -20.45
C GLY A 55 44.15 0.33 -19.23
N LYS A 56 44.97 1.05 -18.45
CA LYS A 56 45.81 0.44 -17.40
C LYS A 56 45.07 -0.02 -16.14
N ASP A 57 44.15 0.80 -15.60
CA ASP A 57 43.38 0.44 -14.39
C ASP A 57 41.94 0.01 -14.76
N PRO A 58 41.56 -1.27 -14.57
CA PRO A 58 40.18 -1.71 -14.78
C PRO A 58 39.14 -0.96 -13.94
N LYS A 59 39.52 -0.25 -12.88
CA LYS A 59 38.60 0.60 -12.09
C LYS A 59 38.13 1.84 -12.81
N GLU A 60 38.97 2.44 -13.67
CA GLU A 60 38.65 3.70 -14.38
C GLU A 60 37.90 3.47 -15.70
N LEU A 61 37.92 2.25 -16.23
CA LEU A 61 37.28 1.89 -17.49
C LEU A 61 35.74 1.90 -17.44
N CYS A 62 35.14 1.80 -16.24
CA CYS A 62 33.70 2.00 -16.05
C CYS A 62 33.41 3.00 -14.94
N THR A 63 32.33 3.77 -15.10
CA THR A 63 31.90 4.79 -14.13
C THR A 63 30.44 4.58 -13.72
N PRO A 64 30.04 4.89 -12.47
CA PRO A 64 28.65 4.71 -12.03
C PRO A 64 27.67 5.57 -12.82
N CYS A 65 26.42 5.09 -12.96
CA CYS A 65 25.33 5.92 -13.45
C CYS A 65 25.02 7.07 -12.48
N ALA A 66 24.76 8.25 -13.03
CA ALA A 66 24.28 9.39 -12.26
C ALA A 66 22.90 9.11 -11.62
N PRO A 67 22.53 9.76 -10.50
CA PRO A 67 21.22 9.61 -9.88
C PRO A 67 20.06 9.80 -10.87
N GLY A 68 19.01 8.99 -10.74
CA GLY A 68 17.88 8.97 -11.68
C GLY A 68 18.19 8.32 -13.04
N LYS A 69 19.29 7.56 -13.15
CA LYS A 69 19.63 6.74 -14.31
C LYS A 69 20.08 5.33 -13.91
N PHE A 70 19.83 4.36 -14.78
CA PHE A 70 20.21 2.96 -14.59
C PHE A 70 20.87 2.36 -15.83
N ILE A 71 21.53 1.22 -15.67
CA ILE A 71 22.05 0.41 -16.78
C ILE A 71 22.04 -1.09 -16.43
N LEU A 72 21.59 -1.91 -17.38
CA LEU A 72 21.49 -3.38 -17.24
C LEU A 72 22.45 -4.14 -18.18
N GLU A 73 23.04 -3.44 -19.14
CA GLU A 73 23.81 -4.02 -20.24
C GLU A 73 25.20 -3.35 -20.28
N PHE A 74 26.21 -4.05 -20.79
CA PHE A 74 27.56 -3.50 -20.97
C PHE A 74 27.57 -2.45 -22.11
N LYS A 75 27.24 -1.20 -21.77
CA LYS A 75 27.14 -0.05 -22.68
C LYS A 75 27.73 1.21 -22.04
N ASP A 76 27.98 2.23 -22.85
CA ASP A 76 28.56 3.52 -22.51
C ASP A 76 27.56 4.54 -21.93
N ARG A 77 26.25 4.30 -22.10
CA ARG A 77 25.18 5.25 -21.76
C ARG A 77 24.08 4.63 -20.90
N CYS A 78 23.93 5.15 -19.68
CA CYS A 78 22.80 4.84 -18.79
C CYS A 78 21.47 5.39 -19.34
N LYS A 79 20.39 4.65 -19.12
CA LYS A 79 19.01 5.05 -19.42
C LYS A 79 18.43 5.88 -18.27
N PRO A 80 17.56 6.88 -18.51
CA PRO A 80 16.79 7.51 -17.43
C PRO A 80 15.85 6.48 -16.79
N CYS A 81 15.62 6.58 -15.48
CA CYS A 81 14.65 5.74 -14.79
C CYS A 81 13.22 5.97 -15.30
N THR A 82 12.46 4.88 -15.44
CA THR A 82 11.04 4.91 -15.78
C THR A 82 10.24 5.63 -14.69
N LYS A 83 9.23 6.40 -15.11
CA LYS A 83 8.25 7.03 -14.22
C LYS A 83 6.92 6.32 -14.37
N CYS A 84 6.36 5.84 -13.26
CA CYS A 84 5.02 5.26 -13.25
C CYS A 84 3.99 6.38 -13.43
N VAL A 85 3.11 6.29 -14.44
CA VAL A 85 2.17 7.35 -14.81
C VAL A 85 0.72 6.86 -14.93
N GLY A 86 -0.23 7.78 -14.76
CA GLY A 86 -1.67 7.51 -14.93
C GLY A 86 -2.24 6.49 -13.93
N VAL A 87 -2.53 5.28 -14.42
CA VAL A 87 -3.06 4.16 -13.63
C VAL A 87 -1.98 3.17 -13.17
N GLN A 88 -0.71 3.43 -13.44
CA GLN A 88 0.38 2.68 -12.81
C GLN A 88 0.57 3.09 -11.35
N VAL A 89 1.15 2.18 -10.56
CA VAL A 89 1.63 2.41 -9.19
C VAL A 89 3.13 2.17 -9.11
N HIS A 90 3.81 2.91 -8.25
CA HIS A 90 5.24 2.69 -7.97
C HIS A 90 5.41 1.52 -6.99
N LEU A 91 6.17 0.49 -7.38
CA LEU A 91 6.41 -0.70 -6.55
C LEU A 91 7.83 -0.78 -6.00
N LYS A 92 8.83 -0.28 -6.74
CA LYS A 92 10.24 -0.31 -6.32
C LYS A 92 11.02 0.84 -6.95
N ASP A 93 11.84 1.50 -6.13
CA ASP A 93 12.72 2.58 -6.55
C ASP A 93 13.74 2.13 -7.61
N CYS A 94 14.07 3.06 -8.49
CA CYS A 94 15.20 2.92 -9.39
C CYS A 94 16.53 2.92 -8.64
N THR A 95 17.49 2.14 -9.12
CA THR A 95 18.88 2.17 -8.69
C THR A 95 19.79 2.27 -9.92
N ALA A 96 21.08 2.54 -9.74
CA ALA A 96 22.02 2.49 -10.87
C ALA A 96 21.95 1.13 -11.62
N ALA A 97 21.70 0.04 -10.91
CA ALA A 97 21.67 -1.33 -11.44
C ALA A 97 20.27 -1.88 -11.78
N SER A 98 19.19 -1.11 -11.59
CA SER A 98 17.82 -1.56 -11.86
C SER A 98 16.87 -0.41 -12.15
N ASP A 99 16.03 -0.54 -13.17
CA ASP A 99 14.97 0.46 -13.40
C ASP A 99 13.95 0.50 -12.26
N THR A 100 13.16 1.57 -12.21
CA THR A 100 11.92 1.66 -11.44
C THR A 100 10.99 0.49 -11.81
N VAL A 101 10.41 -0.18 -10.82
CA VAL A 101 9.36 -1.17 -11.08
C VAL A 101 7.99 -0.53 -10.89
N CYS A 102 7.19 -0.53 -11.95
CA CYS A 102 5.80 -0.10 -11.92
C CYS A 102 4.85 -1.33 -11.89
N GLY A 103 3.74 -1.18 -11.19
CA GLY A 103 2.59 -2.08 -11.26
C GLY A 103 1.35 -1.34 -11.75
N CYS A 104 0.17 -1.97 -11.65
CA CYS A 104 -1.12 -1.36 -11.98
C CYS A 104 -1.97 -1.16 -10.73
N LYS A 105 -2.83 -0.14 -10.74
CA LYS A 105 -3.88 0.06 -9.72
C LYS A 105 -4.88 -1.10 -9.73
N GLU A 106 -5.60 -1.28 -8.64
CA GLU A 106 -6.71 -2.24 -8.55
C GLU A 106 -7.72 -2.02 -9.69
N GLY A 107 -8.27 -3.12 -10.23
CA GLY A 107 -9.08 -3.12 -11.44
C GLY A 107 -8.26 -3.18 -12.75
N PHE A 108 -6.94 -2.96 -12.72
CA PHE A 108 -6.06 -3.02 -13.89
C PHE A 108 -4.99 -4.11 -13.76
N THR A 109 -4.54 -4.62 -14.90
CA THR A 109 -3.46 -5.61 -15.00
C THR A 109 -2.38 -5.17 -16.01
N CYS A 110 -1.19 -5.74 -15.90
CA CYS A 110 -0.06 -5.44 -16.78
C CYS A 110 -0.34 -5.94 -18.21
N GLY A 111 -0.29 -5.04 -19.20
CA GLY A 111 -0.51 -5.39 -20.60
C GLY A 111 0.69 -6.06 -21.29
N ASN A 112 1.85 -6.09 -20.64
CA ASN A 112 3.03 -6.86 -21.04
C ASN A 112 3.86 -7.28 -19.82
N SER A 113 4.88 -8.13 -20.02
CA SER A 113 5.76 -8.65 -18.96
C SER A 113 6.54 -7.58 -18.19
N GLU A 114 6.80 -6.43 -18.81
CA GLU A 114 7.49 -5.29 -18.19
C GLU A 114 6.53 -4.33 -17.46
N CYS A 115 5.22 -4.59 -17.50
CA CYS A 115 4.16 -3.71 -16.97
C CYS A 115 4.24 -2.24 -17.47
N SER A 116 4.77 -2.05 -18.68
CA SER A 116 4.99 -0.73 -19.32
C SER A 116 3.70 0.07 -19.53
N PHE A 117 2.56 -0.63 -19.60
CA PHE A 117 1.23 -0.05 -19.58
C PHE A 117 0.26 -1.00 -18.88
N CYS A 118 -0.84 -0.42 -18.37
CA CYS A 118 -1.93 -1.15 -17.75
C CYS A 118 -3.13 -1.25 -18.69
N VAL A 119 -3.90 -2.33 -18.55
CA VAL A 119 -5.18 -2.58 -19.24
C VAL A 119 -6.25 -2.97 -18.24
N GLU A 120 -7.51 -2.80 -18.60
CA GLU A 120 -8.64 -3.17 -17.74
C GLU A 120 -8.66 -4.69 -17.47
N THR A 121 -8.95 -5.07 -16.23
CA THR A 121 -9.01 -6.47 -15.83
C THR A 121 -10.38 -7.05 -16.17
N CYS A 122 -10.50 -7.62 -17.37
CA CYS A 122 -11.74 -8.26 -17.80
C CYS A 122 -12.25 -9.29 -16.80
N GLY A 123 -13.55 -9.22 -16.50
CA GLY A 123 -14.22 -10.13 -15.60
C GLY A 123 -14.37 -11.54 -16.19
N LYS A 124 -15.01 -12.42 -15.41
CA LYS A 124 -15.59 -13.64 -15.97
C LYS A 124 -16.66 -13.28 -16.99
N GLY A 125 -16.89 -14.12 -17.98
CA GLY A 125 -17.82 -13.81 -19.08
C GLY A 125 -17.36 -12.74 -20.05
N GLN A 126 -16.11 -12.27 -19.93
CA GLN A 126 -15.48 -11.33 -20.84
C GLN A 126 -14.11 -11.82 -21.30
N GLU A 127 -13.60 -11.27 -22.39
CA GLU A 127 -12.22 -11.43 -22.83
C GLU A 127 -11.56 -10.10 -23.24
N PRO A 128 -10.21 -10.02 -23.17
CA PRO A 128 -9.45 -8.87 -23.68
C PRO A 128 -9.52 -8.76 -25.21
N THR A 129 -9.66 -7.52 -25.71
CA THR A 129 -9.63 -7.18 -27.14
C THR A 129 -8.24 -6.65 -27.56
N PRO A 130 -7.94 -6.60 -28.88
CA PRO A 130 -6.76 -5.89 -29.40
C PRO A 130 -6.73 -4.41 -29.00
N ASP A 131 -7.90 -3.78 -28.85
CA ASP A 131 -8.09 -2.38 -28.45
C ASP A 131 -7.90 -2.14 -26.95
N ARG A 132 -7.38 -3.14 -26.21
CA ARG A 132 -7.08 -3.09 -24.76
C ARG A 132 -8.32 -2.91 -23.87
N SER A 133 -9.49 -3.18 -24.42
CA SER A 133 -10.79 -3.17 -23.72
C SER A 133 -11.26 -4.59 -23.43
N CYS A 134 -12.37 -4.71 -22.70
CA CYS A 134 -13.03 -5.97 -22.42
C CYS A 134 -14.33 -6.09 -23.21
N ARG A 135 -14.58 -7.25 -23.83
CA ARG A 135 -15.86 -7.57 -24.48
C ARG A 135 -16.49 -8.81 -23.86
N PRO A 136 -17.83 -8.95 -23.83
CA PRO A 136 -18.49 -10.19 -23.46
C PRO A 136 -18.08 -11.37 -24.35
N CYS A 137 -18.10 -12.59 -23.82
CA CYS A 137 -17.93 -13.78 -24.65
C CYS A 137 -19.07 -13.90 -25.68
N PRO A 138 -18.77 -14.26 -26.94
CA PRO A 138 -19.79 -14.52 -27.95
C PRO A 138 -20.59 -15.80 -27.64
N ASP A 139 -21.79 -15.93 -28.20
CA ASP A 139 -22.60 -17.16 -28.10
C ASP A 139 -21.79 -18.39 -28.53
N GLY A 140 -21.90 -19.48 -27.76
CA GLY A 140 -21.08 -20.68 -27.97
C GLY A 140 -19.75 -20.68 -27.21
N PHE A 141 -19.40 -19.60 -26.50
CA PHE A 141 -18.15 -19.46 -25.76
C PHE A 141 -18.37 -18.97 -24.31
N PHE A 142 -17.43 -19.31 -23.43
CA PHE A 142 -17.40 -18.90 -22.03
C PHE A 142 -16.00 -18.52 -21.55
N ASN A 143 -15.92 -17.74 -20.48
CA ASN A 143 -14.69 -17.54 -19.71
C ASN A 143 -14.98 -17.61 -18.20
N ASP A 144 -14.41 -18.63 -17.55
CA ASP A 144 -14.53 -18.93 -16.12
C ASP A 144 -13.53 -18.15 -15.23
N LYS A 145 -12.57 -17.46 -15.85
CA LYS A 145 -11.41 -16.80 -15.22
C LYS A 145 -11.38 -15.30 -15.51
N THR A 146 -10.63 -14.55 -14.70
CA THR A 146 -10.34 -13.13 -14.99
C THR A 146 -9.30 -13.01 -16.11
N HIS A 147 -9.40 -11.93 -16.88
CA HIS A 147 -8.47 -11.49 -17.93
C HIS A 147 -7.94 -12.63 -18.82
N SER A 148 -8.84 -13.52 -19.24
CA SER A 148 -8.55 -14.71 -20.04
C SER A 148 -9.33 -14.65 -21.35
N LYS A 149 -8.91 -15.41 -22.38
CA LYS A 149 -9.67 -15.54 -23.62
C LYS A 149 -10.88 -16.46 -23.43
N CYS A 150 -11.98 -16.15 -24.12
CA CYS A 150 -13.14 -17.02 -24.13
C CYS A 150 -12.81 -18.34 -24.85
N LYS A 151 -13.35 -19.45 -24.34
CA LYS A 151 -13.18 -20.81 -24.85
C LYS A 151 -14.53 -21.30 -25.38
N PRO A 152 -14.56 -22.13 -26.43
CA PRO A 152 -15.81 -22.72 -26.88
C PRO A 152 -16.42 -23.61 -25.78
N TRP A 153 -17.75 -23.67 -25.72
CA TRP A 153 -18.44 -24.65 -24.89
C TRP A 153 -18.09 -26.09 -25.32
N SER A 154 -18.10 -27.01 -24.36
CA SER A 154 -17.97 -28.44 -24.63
C SER A 154 -19.11 -28.93 -25.53
N THR A 155 -18.78 -29.75 -26.52
CA THR A 155 -19.73 -30.27 -27.51
C THR A 155 -20.36 -31.61 -27.13
N LYS A 156 -19.95 -32.20 -25.99
CA LYS A 156 -20.42 -33.50 -25.52
C LYS A 156 -20.27 -33.64 -24.00
N CYS A 157 -21.19 -34.37 -23.40
CA CYS A 157 -21.05 -34.82 -22.02
C CYS A 157 -20.08 -35.99 -21.89
N PRO A 158 -19.48 -36.21 -20.70
CA PRO A 158 -18.62 -37.36 -20.44
C PRO A 158 -19.32 -38.71 -20.62
N ARG A 159 -20.63 -38.78 -20.35
CA ARG A 159 -21.47 -39.97 -20.56
C ARG A 159 -22.49 -39.74 -21.67
N ARG A 160 -22.90 -40.83 -22.34
CA ARG A 160 -23.83 -40.79 -23.50
C ARG A 160 -25.31 -40.67 -23.11
N ASP A 161 -25.65 -40.99 -21.87
CA ASP A 161 -26.99 -40.91 -21.26
C ASP A 161 -27.28 -39.53 -20.63
N GLN A 162 -26.32 -38.61 -20.69
CA GLN A 162 -26.45 -37.25 -20.16
C GLN A 162 -26.97 -36.29 -21.24
N ARG A 163 -27.99 -35.51 -20.87
CA ARG A 163 -28.47 -34.38 -21.65
C ARG A 163 -27.62 -33.16 -21.35
N MET A 164 -27.33 -32.38 -22.40
CA MET A 164 -26.68 -31.07 -22.28
C MET A 164 -27.72 -29.98 -22.03
N GLU A 165 -27.48 -29.13 -21.04
CA GLU A 165 -28.12 -27.83 -20.89
C GLU A 165 -27.18 -26.74 -21.43
N LYS A 166 -27.76 -25.69 -22.03
CA LYS A 166 -26.99 -24.59 -22.65
C LYS A 166 -26.07 -23.93 -21.61
N GLY A 167 -24.81 -23.71 -21.97
CA GLY A 167 -23.89 -22.87 -21.20
C GLY A 167 -24.26 -21.39 -21.28
N ASP A 168 -23.47 -20.56 -20.59
CA ASP A 168 -23.55 -19.11 -20.66
C ASP A 168 -22.15 -18.50 -20.86
N ALA A 169 -22.03 -17.17 -20.81
CA ALA A 169 -20.72 -16.53 -20.96
C ALA A 169 -19.74 -16.90 -19.82
N PHE A 170 -20.22 -17.30 -18.65
CA PHE A 170 -19.42 -17.52 -17.44
C PHE A 170 -19.06 -19.00 -17.22
N THR A 171 -19.88 -19.90 -17.75
CA THR A 171 -19.83 -21.35 -17.47
C THR A 171 -20.09 -22.18 -18.72
N ASP A 172 -19.44 -23.36 -18.75
CA ASP A 172 -19.65 -24.36 -19.79
C ASP A 172 -21.05 -25.03 -19.70
N ILE A 173 -21.39 -25.83 -20.71
CA ILE A 173 -22.60 -26.67 -20.70
C ILE A 173 -22.69 -27.53 -19.43
N LYS A 174 -23.91 -27.73 -18.95
CA LYS A 174 -24.19 -28.61 -17.80
C LYS A 174 -24.68 -29.96 -18.30
N CYS A 175 -24.16 -31.04 -17.72
CA CYS A 175 -24.52 -32.41 -18.07
C CYS A 175 -25.45 -32.99 -17.00
N VAL A 176 -26.73 -33.10 -17.33
CA VAL A 176 -27.75 -33.68 -16.44
C VAL A 176 -28.06 -35.11 -16.87
N ASN A 177 -28.12 -36.04 -15.92
CA ASN A 177 -28.51 -37.42 -16.22
C ASN A 177 -29.98 -37.42 -16.68
N ALA A 178 -30.32 -38.16 -17.74
CA ALA A 178 -31.69 -38.20 -18.27
C ALA A 178 -32.70 -39.00 -17.40
N SER A 179 -32.32 -39.38 -16.18
CA SER A 179 -33.11 -40.23 -15.29
C SER A 179 -33.40 -39.57 -13.93
N VAL A 180 -34.69 -39.61 -13.58
CA VAL A 180 -35.34 -39.17 -12.33
C VAL A 180 -35.56 -37.65 -12.20
N PRO A 181 -36.82 -37.17 -12.11
CA PRO A 181 -37.09 -35.79 -11.69
C PRO A 181 -36.60 -35.62 -10.26
N SER A 182 -35.79 -34.60 -10.01
CA SER A 182 -35.35 -34.27 -8.67
C SER A 182 -36.56 -33.88 -7.82
N HIS A 183 -37.09 -34.83 -7.05
CA HIS A 183 -37.88 -34.50 -5.87
C HIS A 183 -36.99 -33.64 -5.00
N THR A 184 -37.34 -32.35 -4.93
CA THR A 184 -36.77 -31.41 -3.98
C THR A 184 -36.97 -31.97 -2.58
N LYS A 185 -35.95 -32.64 -2.05
CA LYS A 185 -35.77 -32.73 -0.60
C LYS A 185 -35.52 -31.29 -0.13
N LYS A 186 -36.63 -30.62 0.18
CA LYS A 186 -36.66 -29.46 1.06
C LYS A 186 -35.75 -29.77 2.25
N PRO A 187 -34.87 -28.86 2.69
CA PRO A 187 -34.13 -29.06 3.92
C PRO A 187 -35.11 -29.40 5.04
N ASP A 188 -34.77 -30.42 5.82
CA ASP A 188 -35.53 -30.79 7.00
C ASP A 188 -35.32 -29.68 8.03
N ASP A 189 -36.37 -28.90 8.33
CA ASP A 189 -36.33 -27.70 9.17
C ASP A 189 -36.13 -28.03 10.68
N THR A 190 -35.48 -29.16 10.99
CA THR A 190 -35.43 -29.79 12.32
C THR A 190 -34.03 -29.77 12.98
N GLU A 191 -32.99 -29.28 12.28
CA GLU A 191 -31.61 -29.20 12.81
C GLU A 191 -31.16 -27.77 13.22
N GLN A 192 -32.02 -26.75 13.08
CA GLN A 192 -31.62 -25.34 13.27
C GLN A 192 -31.81 -24.75 14.68
N LEU A 193 -32.46 -25.46 15.61
CA LEU A 193 -32.77 -24.93 16.95
C LEU A 193 -31.57 -24.95 17.91
N TRP A 194 -30.73 -25.99 17.84
CA TRP A 194 -29.56 -26.20 18.70
C TRP A 194 -28.52 -25.06 18.69
N PRO A 195 -28.06 -24.53 17.54
CA PRO A 195 -27.06 -23.46 17.53
C PRO A 195 -27.59 -22.13 18.09
N VAL A 196 -28.89 -21.85 17.95
CA VAL A 196 -29.51 -20.62 18.49
C VAL A 196 -29.62 -20.71 20.01
N VAL A 197 -30.03 -21.85 20.56
CA VAL A 197 -30.09 -22.04 22.03
C VAL A 197 -28.69 -21.89 22.65
N LEU A 198 -27.65 -22.44 22.02
CA LEU A 198 -26.27 -22.32 22.50
C LEU A 198 -25.73 -20.87 22.44
N SER A 199 -26.09 -20.09 21.40
CA SER A 199 -25.68 -18.69 21.29
C SER A 199 -26.39 -17.78 22.32
N VAL A 200 -27.66 -18.05 22.62
CA VAL A 200 -28.40 -17.32 23.68
C VAL A 200 -27.82 -17.64 25.06
N LEU A 201 -27.53 -18.91 25.38
CA LEU A 201 -26.94 -19.29 26.67
C LEU A 201 -25.53 -18.70 26.86
N THR A 202 -24.67 -18.74 25.83
CA THR A 202 -23.32 -18.17 25.90
C THR A 202 -23.34 -16.64 26.04
N SER A 203 -24.22 -15.94 25.32
CA SER A 203 -24.34 -14.47 25.45
C SER A 203 -24.85 -14.05 26.83
N ALA A 204 -25.81 -14.77 27.42
CA ALA A 204 -26.30 -14.50 28.77
C ALA A 204 -25.19 -14.68 29.84
N VAL A 205 -24.37 -15.73 29.71
CA VAL A 205 -23.22 -15.97 30.60
C VAL A 205 -22.17 -14.86 30.49
N LEU A 206 -21.82 -14.45 29.27
CA LEU A 206 -20.87 -13.34 29.05
C LEU A 206 -21.37 -12.02 29.64
N MET A 207 -22.65 -11.69 29.45
CA MET A 207 -23.26 -10.51 30.05
C MET A 207 -23.22 -10.53 31.58
N ALA A 208 -23.49 -11.69 32.20
CA ALA A 208 -23.36 -11.85 33.65
C ALA A 208 -21.91 -11.63 34.14
N PHE A 209 -20.92 -12.16 33.44
CA PHE A 209 -19.50 -11.92 33.76
C PHE A 209 -19.11 -10.44 33.65
N ILE A 210 -19.57 -9.74 32.61
CA ILE A 210 -19.33 -8.29 32.44
C ILE A 210 -19.95 -7.51 33.61
N ILE A 211 -21.18 -7.84 34.01
CA ILE A 211 -21.86 -7.21 35.16
C ILE A 211 -21.08 -7.46 36.47
N ILE A 212 -20.57 -8.67 36.69
CA ILE A 212 -19.73 -8.99 37.86
C ILE A 212 -18.41 -8.20 37.85
N ILE A 213 -17.78 -8.03 36.69
CA ILE A 213 -16.57 -7.20 36.55
C ILE A 213 -16.88 -5.74 36.88
N ILE A 214 -17.98 -5.19 36.36
CA ILE A 214 -18.42 -3.82 36.67
C ILE A 214 -18.68 -3.67 38.18
N ILE A 215 -19.41 -4.60 38.81
CA ILE A 215 -19.69 -4.58 40.26
C ILE A 215 -18.41 -4.68 41.09
N THR A 216 -17.46 -5.54 40.72
CA THR A 216 -16.19 -5.66 41.45
C THR A 216 -15.28 -4.45 41.28
N VAL A 217 -15.33 -3.77 40.12
CA VAL A 217 -14.65 -2.50 39.88
C VAL A 217 -15.29 -1.35 40.66
N THR A 218 -16.63 -1.19 40.64
CA THR A 218 -17.31 -0.16 41.43
C THR A 218 -17.12 -0.39 42.93
N MET A 219 -17.19 -1.64 43.41
CA MET A 219 -16.87 -1.99 44.79
C MET A 219 -15.41 -1.68 45.16
N LYS A 220 -14.44 -1.87 44.26
CA LYS A 220 -13.04 -1.45 44.48
C LYS A 220 -12.86 0.07 44.50
N ILE A 221 -13.60 0.81 43.67
CA ILE A 221 -13.61 2.28 43.65
C ILE A 221 -14.23 2.83 44.95
N LEU A 222 -15.39 2.31 45.36
CA LEU A 222 -16.06 2.67 46.62
C LEU A 222 -15.19 2.35 47.85
N LYS A 223 -14.47 1.22 47.84
CA LYS A 223 -13.49 0.89 48.89
C LYS A 223 -12.23 1.78 48.87
N ARG A 224 -11.84 2.37 47.73
CA ARG A 224 -10.77 3.38 47.67
C ARG A 224 -11.18 4.73 48.27
N GLY A 225 -12.48 5.06 48.29
CA GLY A 225 -13.02 6.28 48.87
C GLY A 225 -13.08 6.33 50.41
N LYS A 226 -12.77 5.23 51.11
CA LYS A 226 -12.75 5.17 52.59
C LYS A 226 -11.37 4.79 53.12
N LYS A 227 -10.48 5.78 53.23
CA LYS A 227 -9.32 5.75 54.15
C LYS A 227 -9.44 6.95 55.12
N PRO A 228 -9.28 6.76 56.44
CA PRO A 228 -9.49 7.83 57.42
C PRO A 228 -8.35 8.86 57.40
N ALA A 229 -8.69 10.10 57.77
CA ALA A 229 -7.75 11.21 57.86
C ALA A 229 -6.75 11.07 59.03
N LYS A 230 -5.55 11.62 58.86
CA LYS A 230 -4.58 11.81 59.96
C LYS A 230 -4.83 13.16 60.67
N PRO A 231 -4.58 13.27 61.99
CA PRO A 231 -4.75 14.52 62.72
C PRO A 231 -3.58 15.50 62.51
N VAL A 232 -3.86 16.79 62.64
CA VAL A 232 -2.87 17.90 62.55
C VAL A 232 -2.75 18.58 63.92
N THR A 233 -1.51 18.84 64.38
CA THR A 233 -1.25 19.56 65.63
C THR A 233 -0.18 20.65 65.45
N LYS A 234 -0.67 21.91 65.35
CA LYS A 234 -0.14 23.19 65.90
C LYS A 234 1.32 23.65 65.60
N THR A 235 1.37 24.69 64.75
CA THR A 235 2.12 25.98 64.76
C THR A 235 3.19 26.30 65.84
N PRO A 236 4.18 27.16 65.53
CA PRO A 236 3.99 28.62 65.70
C PRO A 236 4.43 29.53 64.52
N ILE A 237 4.16 30.83 64.67
CA ILE A 237 4.19 31.89 63.64
C ILE A 237 5.32 32.90 63.95
N ILE A 238 6.00 33.41 62.92
CA ILE A 238 6.52 34.80 62.91
C ILE A 238 6.24 35.43 61.53
N ARG A 239 5.54 36.57 61.52
CA ARG A 239 5.55 37.59 60.43
C ARG A 239 6.31 38.81 60.99
N THR A 240 6.99 39.63 60.20
CA THR A 240 6.49 40.79 59.41
C THR A 240 7.72 41.53 58.81
N PRO A 241 7.62 42.66 58.06
CA PRO A 241 6.48 43.37 57.42
C PRO A 241 6.72 43.73 55.92
N THR A 242 5.78 44.51 55.33
CA THR A 242 5.98 45.46 54.19
C THR A 242 6.09 44.81 52.79
N ASP A 243 5.45 45.25 51.70
CA ASP A 243 4.50 46.36 51.43
C ASP A 243 3.44 45.91 50.39
N ASP A 244 2.33 46.64 50.25
CA ASP A 244 1.32 46.48 49.18
C ASP A 244 0.81 47.86 48.74
N PRO A 245 0.70 48.14 47.44
CA PRO A 245 -0.63 48.57 47.00
C PRO A 245 -1.11 48.03 45.62
N ARG A 246 -2.25 47.32 45.70
CA ARG A 246 -3.51 47.52 44.93
C ARG A 246 -3.70 46.85 43.55
N THR A 247 -4.50 45.77 43.58
CA THR A 247 -5.81 45.57 42.86
C THR A 247 -5.90 46.02 41.37
N LEU A 248 -5.97 45.13 40.36
CA LEU A 248 -7.11 44.37 39.75
C LEU A 248 -6.63 43.80 38.37
N ILE A 249 -7.26 42.95 37.55
CA ILE A 249 -8.56 42.20 37.47
C ILE A 249 -8.22 40.85 36.76
N ALA A 250 -8.60 39.66 37.24
CA ALA A 250 -9.85 38.89 37.05
C ALA A 250 -10.13 38.29 35.64
N ILE A 251 -10.30 36.95 35.62
CA ILE A 251 -11.06 36.08 34.68
C ILE A 251 -10.36 35.57 33.40
N GLU A 252 -9.87 34.33 33.51
CA GLU A 252 -10.21 33.16 32.69
C GLU A 252 -10.71 33.37 31.23
N CYS A 253 -9.93 32.91 30.24
CA CYS A 253 -10.41 32.67 28.88
C CYS A 253 -10.43 31.16 28.58
N SER A 254 -11.63 30.59 28.47
CA SER A 254 -11.83 29.24 27.92
C SER A 254 -11.82 29.32 26.39
N PHE A 255 -10.96 28.55 25.72
CA PHE A 255 -10.71 28.68 24.28
C PHE A 255 -11.54 27.67 23.48
N HIS A 256 -12.43 28.15 22.61
CA HIS A 256 -13.25 27.32 21.72
C HIS A 256 -13.54 28.10 20.42
N GLU A 257 -12.92 27.71 19.30
CA GLU A 257 -13.29 28.05 17.92
C GLU A 257 -12.41 27.20 16.96
N ALA A 258 -12.72 27.01 15.67
CA ALA A 258 -13.70 27.72 14.84
C ALA A 258 -14.51 26.78 13.92
N GLN A 259 -15.71 27.25 13.52
CA GLN A 259 -16.34 26.82 12.26
C GLN A 259 -15.94 27.77 11.11
N GLN A 260 -16.12 27.28 9.89
CA GLN A 260 -15.57 27.85 8.67
C GLN A 260 -16.59 28.77 7.98
N GLU A 261 -16.34 30.07 8.00
CA GLU A 261 -17.16 31.08 7.30
C GLU A 261 -16.96 31.02 5.78
N GLN A 262 -18.06 31.16 5.04
CA GLN A 262 -18.12 31.00 3.57
C GLN A 262 -18.32 32.37 2.91
N GLY A 263 -17.22 33.11 2.73
CA GLY A 263 -17.23 34.45 2.14
C GLY A 263 -17.40 34.44 0.62
N SER A 264 -18.59 34.77 0.14
CA SER A 264 -18.84 35.15 -1.26
C SER A 264 -18.73 36.67 -1.43
N SER A 265 -17.94 37.15 -2.38
CA SER A 265 -18.16 38.45 -3.05
C SER A 265 -17.38 38.55 -4.36
N THR A 266 -18.02 39.19 -5.33
CA THR A 266 -17.53 39.43 -6.70
C THR A 266 -16.76 40.74 -6.80
N GLU A 267 -15.62 40.74 -7.49
CA GLU A 267 -15.06 41.96 -8.09
C GLU A 267 -14.79 41.79 -9.59
N SER A 268 -15.08 42.87 -10.32
CA SER A 268 -15.15 42.90 -11.78
C SER A 268 -13.88 43.50 -12.38
N LEU A 269 -13.14 42.72 -13.17
CA LEU A 269 -11.99 43.21 -13.92
C LEU A 269 -12.46 43.97 -15.18
N ASN A 270 -12.16 45.27 -15.21
CA ASN A 270 -12.37 46.13 -16.36
C ASN A 270 -11.02 46.74 -16.77
N SER A 271 -10.29 46.05 -17.66
CA SER A 271 -9.00 46.52 -18.18
C SER A 271 -9.05 46.65 -19.69
N LYS A 272 -8.84 47.88 -20.16
CA LYS A 272 -8.97 48.29 -21.54
C LYS A 272 -7.62 48.16 -22.27
N GLU A 273 -7.66 47.58 -23.48
CA GLU A 273 -6.96 48.09 -24.66
C GLU A 273 -5.43 48.32 -24.60
N SER A 274 -4.68 47.40 -25.20
CA SER A 274 -3.50 47.76 -26.00
C SER A 274 -3.22 46.70 -27.07
N SER A 275 -3.58 47.02 -28.32
CA SER A 275 -3.09 46.33 -29.50
C SER A 275 -2.38 47.37 -30.37
N GLN A 276 -1.04 47.36 -30.39
CA GLN A 276 -0.29 48.05 -31.42
C GLN A 276 0.39 47.06 -32.37
N GLN A 277 -0.07 47.19 -33.60
CA GLN A 277 0.39 46.57 -34.83
C GLN A 277 1.78 47.10 -35.19
N LEU A 278 2.71 46.21 -35.54
CA LEU A 278 3.94 46.58 -36.25
C LEU A 278 4.20 45.55 -37.36
N ILE A 279 4.14 46.04 -38.59
CA ILE A 279 4.54 45.34 -39.81
C ILE A 279 5.81 46.04 -40.30
N ALA A 280 6.93 45.31 -40.34
CA ALA A 280 8.10 45.52 -41.20
C ALA A 280 9.01 44.30 -41.10
#